data_AF-A0A662Y7T0-F1
#
_entry.id   AF-A0A662Y7T0-F1
#
_cell.length_a   1.000
_cell.length_b   1.000
_cell.length_c   1.000
_cell.angle_alpha   90.00
_cell.angle_beta   90.00
_cell.angle_gamma   90.00
#
_symmetry.space_group_name_H-M   'P 1'
#
loop_
_entity.id
_entity.type
_entity.pdbx_description
1 polymer ?
#
loop_
_entity_poly.entity_id
_entity_poly.type
_entity_poly.pdbx_seq_one_letter_code
_entity_poly.pdbx_strand_id
1 'polypeptide(L)'
;MGTCRWTYNQAVAYYRNTNDFNAINLTAHYVTKNTRKTLAYPEGKGRPPEWAHDTPASMRGIVMRTLQTNVKSVLSNVKNGKIKTFLKQKGHPTSRSAKVEETPRSNRTGLSLSISKLKNIRVKMDALKEISSEIDILYNNGFWYVAILENAESDPYEYRKSCIALDPGMKAFVTGVGSRRERSTMATFKNQKGKSKRWLYRAYMRAKRTFLSCTAMLKNLVKDLHYKTCAYLIEHYDVILPIFKTKDMVKKSSARTHVLYASILSLNHFKFRQLLQAKCEVRGKSTVVCSEMYTSRTCGL
;
A
#
# COMPACT_ATOMS: atom_id res chain seq x y z
N MET A 1 -5.30 -6.46 -17.02
CA MET A 1 -4.51 -6.61 -15.77
C MET A 1 -4.15 -8.05 -15.38
N GLY A 2 -4.89 -9.09 -15.80
CA GLY A 2 -4.48 -10.49 -15.55
C GLY A 2 -3.11 -10.82 -16.17
N THR A 3 -2.84 -10.28 -17.36
CA THR A 3 -1.58 -10.47 -18.09
C THR A 3 -0.36 -9.99 -17.30
N CYS A 4 -0.35 -8.75 -16.79
CA CYS A 4 0.78 -8.23 -15.98
C CYS A 4 1.08 -9.11 -14.77
N ARG A 5 0.04 -9.61 -14.10
CA ARG A 5 0.21 -10.56 -12.98
C ARG A 5 0.75 -11.90 -13.45
N TRP A 6 0.27 -12.41 -14.58
CA TRP A 6 0.80 -13.62 -15.19
C TRP A 6 2.28 -13.44 -15.55
N THR A 7 2.67 -12.34 -16.19
CA THR A 7 4.06 -12.05 -16.56
C THR A 7 4.95 -11.94 -15.33
N TYR A 8 4.48 -11.27 -14.26
CA TYR A 8 5.18 -11.23 -12.97
C TYR A 8 5.41 -12.63 -12.40
N ASN A 9 4.38 -13.49 -12.42
CA ASN A 9 4.49 -14.85 -11.88
C ASN A 9 5.46 -15.71 -12.70
N GLN A 10 5.52 -15.54 -14.02
CA GLN A 10 6.53 -16.23 -14.83
C GLN A 10 7.94 -15.77 -14.51
N ALA A 11 8.14 -14.45 -14.36
CA ALA A 11 9.43 -13.90 -13.97
C ALA A 11 9.86 -14.36 -12.56
N VAL A 12 8.92 -14.47 -11.60
CA VAL A 12 9.20 -15.07 -10.28
C VAL A 12 9.59 -16.55 -10.40
N ALA A 13 8.92 -17.32 -11.26
CA ALA A 13 9.26 -18.72 -11.48
C ALA A 13 10.66 -18.86 -12.12
N TYR A 14 10.97 -18.00 -13.09
CA TYR A 14 12.30 -17.94 -13.71
C TYR A 14 13.39 -17.63 -12.69
N TYR A 15 13.18 -16.61 -11.86
CA TYR A 15 14.09 -16.24 -10.79
C TYR A 15 14.32 -17.40 -9.79
N ARG A 16 13.28 -18.17 -9.46
CA ARG A 16 13.44 -19.32 -8.56
C ARG A 16 14.32 -20.44 -9.11
N ASN A 17 14.36 -20.59 -10.43
CA ASN A 17 15.08 -21.67 -11.08
C ASN A 17 16.50 -21.24 -11.51
N THR A 18 16.67 -19.98 -11.91
CA THR A 18 17.95 -19.48 -12.48
C THR A 18 18.68 -18.51 -11.56
N ASN A 19 18.01 -18.00 -10.52
CA ASN A 19 18.46 -16.89 -9.67
C ASN A 19 18.76 -15.58 -10.43
N ASP A 20 18.36 -15.47 -11.70
CA ASP A 20 18.46 -14.22 -12.48
C ASP A 20 17.18 -13.39 -12.31
N PHE A 21 17.38 -12.11 -11.97
CA PHE A 21 16.34 -11.11 -11.76
C PHE A 21 16.57 -9.85 -12.61
N ASN A 22 17.48 -9.90 -13.59
CA ASN A 22 17.76 -8.80 -14.49
C ASN A 22 16.54 -8.51 -15.39
N ALA A 23 16.01 -7.30 -15.28
CA ALA A 23 14.82 -6.87 -16.01
C ALA A 23 15.01 -6.95 -17.53
N ILE A 24 16.23 -6.73 -18.06
CA ILE A 24 16.51 -6.82 -19.50
C ILE A 24 16.32 -8.25 -19.99
N ASN A 25 16.91 -9.22 -19.27
CA ASN A 25 16.80 -10.64 -19.61
C ASN A 25 15.34 -11.11 -19.50
N LEU A 26 14.68 -10.79 -18.39
CA LEU A 26 13.27 -11.14 -18.18
C LEU A 26 12.34 -10.51 -19.23
N THR A 27 12.65 -9.29 -19.69
CA THR A 27 11.93 -8.62 -20.78
C THR A 27 12.11 -9.37 -22.10
N ALA A 28 13.33 -9.83 -22.40
CA ALA A 28 13.60 -10.65 -23.57
C ALA A 28 12.78 -11.95 -23.55
N HIS A 29 12.68 -12.61 -22.39
CA HIS A 29 11.94 -13.87 -22.23
C HIS A 29 10.42 -13.73 -22.30
N TYR A 30 9.85 -12.70 -21.66
CA TYR A 30 8.40 -12.67 -21.40
C TYR A 30 7.65 -11.48 -22.00
N VAL A 31 8.36 -10.50 -22.57
CA VAL A 31 7.75 -9.26 -23.07
C VAL A 31 7.84 -9.16 -24.60
N THR A 32 9.05 -9.31 -25.15
CA THR A 32 9.33 -9.18 -26.58
C THR A 32 8.74 -10.34 -27.38
N LYS A 33 8.09 -10.04 -28.51
CA LYS A 33 7.55 -11.06 -29.43
C LYS A 33 8.66 -11.79 -30.18
N ASN A 34 9.58 -11.03 -30.79
CA ASN A 34 10.65 -11.58 -31.61
C ASN A 34 12.00 -11.25 -30.98
N THR A 35 12.70 -12.27 -30.50
CA THR A 35 14.06 -12.15 -29.98
C THR A 35 15.03 -12.85 -30.94
N ARG A 36 16.14 -12.19 -31.25
CA ARG A 36 17.22 -12.78 -32.07
C ARG A 36 18.04 -13.85 -31.34
N LYS A 37 17.78 -14.05 -30.04
CA LYS A 37 18.48 -15.02 -29.19
C LYS A 37 17.62 -16.25 -28.95
N THR A 38 18.23 -17.43 -28.95
CA THR A 38 17.63 -18.67 -28.49
C THR A 38 17.44 -18.59 -26.98
N LEU A 39 16.17 -18.58 -26.53
CA LEU A 39 15.83 -18.41 -25.12
C LEU A 39 15.58 -19.77 -24.49
N ALA A 40 16.36 -20.12 -23.47
CA ALA A 40 16.09 -21.29 -22.64
C ALA A 40 14.96 -20.96 -21.63
N TYR A 41 13.96 -21.84 -21.55
CA TYR A 41 12.90 -21.75 -20.55
C TYR A 41 13.09 -22.83 -19.49
N PRO A 42 12.78 -22.56 -18.21
CA PRO A 42 12.83 -23.58 -17.17
C PRO A 42 11.79 -24.70 -17.42
N GLU A 43 12.02 -25.88 -16.84
CA GLU A 43 11.14 -27.05 -17.00
C GLU A 43 9.65 -26.73 -16.76
N GLY A 44 8.80 -27.17 -17.68
CA GLY A 44 7.35 -26.93 -17.65
C GLY A 44 6.91 -25.51 -18.01
N LYS A 45 7.82 -24.66 -18.49
CA LYS A 45 7.55 -23.31 -18.99
C LYS A 45 7.95 -23.19 -20.45
N GLY A 46 7.20 -22.41 -21.20
CA GLY A 46 7.47 -22.14 -22.61
C GLY A 46 7.31 -20.66 -22.94
N ARG A 47 7.41 -20.36 -24.23
CA ARG A 47 7.17 -19.02 -24.77
C ARG A 47 5.83 -18.46 -24.27
N PRO A 48 5.72 -17.14 -24.03
CA PRO A 48 4.46 -16.53 -23.67
C PRO A 48 3.35 -16.88 -24.67
N PRO A 49 2.15 -17.24 -24.19
CA PRO A 49 0.98 -17.43 -25.04
C PRO A 49 0.66 -16.16 -25.84
N GLU A 50 0.03 -16.32 -27.00
CA GLU A 50 -0.21 -15.20 -27.92
C GLU A 50 -1.02 -14.06 -27.29
N TRP A 51 -2.06 -14.40 -26.50
CA TRP A 51 -2.88 -13.45 -25.75
C TRP A 51 -2.08 -12.58 -24.76
N ALA A 52 -0.91 -13.04 -24.31
CA ALA A 52 -0.07 -12.27 -23.41
C ALA A 52 0.50 -11.02 -24.09
N HIS A 53 0.60 -11.03 -25.42
CA HIS A 53 1.09 -9.92 -26.21
C HIS A 53 0.02 -8.91 -26.64
N ASP A 54 -1.26 -9.17 -26.31
CA ASP A 54 -2.35 -8.19 -26.46
C ASP A 54 -2.16 -7.03 -25.47
N THR A 55 -1.50 -7.29 -24.34
CA THR A 55 -1.13 -6.24 -23.38
C THR A 55 0.13 -5.48 -23.86
N PRO A 56 0.14 -4.13 -23.77
CA PRO A 56 1.28 -3.31 -24.12
C PRO A 56 2.61 -3.83 -23.57
N ALA A 57 3.67 -3.72 -24.37
CA ALA A 57 5.02 -4.10 -23.95
C ALA A 57 5.53 -3.21 -22.81
N SER A 58 5.19 -1.91 -22.82
CA SER A 58 5.52 -0.94 -21.76
C SER A 58 5.02 -1.42 -20.39
N MET A 59 3.72 -1.72 -20.28
CA MET A 59 3.12 -2.25 -19.04
C MET A 59 3.81 -3.53 -18.55
N ARG A 60 4.07 -4.49 -19.45
CA ARG A 60 4.72 -5.75 -19.08
C ARG A 60 6.21 -5.57 -18.74
N GLY A 61 6.89 -4.59 -19.33
CA GLY A 61 8.27 -4.23 -19.01
C GLY A 61 8.41 -3.58 -17.63
N ILE A 62 7.48 -2.70 -17.24
CA ILE A 62 7.47 -2.10 -15.90
C ILE A 62 7.32 -3.17 -14.81
N VAL A 63 6.54 -4.23 -15.08
CA VAL A 63 6.42 -5.39 -14.18
C VAL A 63 7.78 -6.07 -13.95
N MET A 64 8.62 -6.19 -14.99
CA MET A 64 9.98 -6.75 -14.87
C MET A 64 10.90 -5.88 -14.02
N ARG A 65 10.86 -4.55 -14.25
CA ARG A 65 11.61 -3.58 -13.43
C ARG A 65 11.17 -3.59 -11.97
N THR A 66 9.87 -3.75 -11.73
CA THR A 66 9.29 -3.87 -10.38
C THR A 66 9.81 -5.12 -9.68
N LEU A 67 9.86 -6.27 -10.37
CA LEU A 67 10.43 -7.50 -9.82
C LEU A 67 11.90 -7.33 -9.45
N GLN A 68 12.71 -6.79 -10.37
CA GLN A 68 14.14 -6.53 -10.11
C GLN A 68 14.33 -5.66 -8.85
N THR A 69 13.55 -4.58 -8.73
CA THR A 69 13.62 -3.65 -7.59
C THR A 69 13.22 -4.34 -6.29
N ASN A 70 12.15 -5.14 -6.31
CA ASN A 70 11.69 -5.89 -5.15
C ASN A 70 12.73 -6.92 -4.69
N VAL A 71 13.34 -7.67 -5.61
CA VAL A 71 14.38 -8.65 -5.29
C VAL A 71 15.60 -7.95 -4.69
N LYS A 72 16.09 -6.85 -5.30
CA LYS A 72 17.20 -6.04 -4.76
C LYS A 72 16.90 -5.54 -3.34
N SER A 73 15.69 -5.02 -3.10
CA SER A 73 15.27 -4.55 -1.80
C SER A 73 15.28 -5.67 -0.74
N VAL A 74 14.78 -6.86 -1.09
CA VAL A 74 14.79 -7.99 -0.16
C VAL A 74 16.20 -8.46 0.13
N LEU A 75 17.06 -8.61 -0.89
CA LEU A 75 18.47 -8.99 -0.70
C LEU A 75 19.21 -8.01 0.20
N SER A 76 18.99 -6.70 0.00
CA SER A 76 19.54 -5.65 0.88
C SER A 76 19.05 -5.79 2.32
N ASN A 77 17.75 -6.04 2.52
CA ASN A 77 17.18 -6.21 3.86
C ASN A 77 17.66 -7.49 4.58
N VAL A 78 17.92 -8.56 3.84
CA VAL A 78 18.52 -9.79 4.36
C VAL A 78 19.97 -9.53 4.77
N LYS A 79 20.76 -8.88 3.90
CA LYS A 79 22.15 -8.49 4.20
C LYS A 79 22.25 -7.62 5.46
N ASN A 80 21.30 -6.71 5.64
CA ASN A 80 21.23 -5.83 6.81
C ASN A 80 20.62 -6.49 8.07
N GLY A 81 20.34 -7.80 8.05
CA GLY A 81 19.75 -8.52 9.19
C GLY A 81 18.32 -8.10 9.56
N LYS A 82 17.66 -7.26 8.76
CA LYS A 82 16.30 -6.76 9.02
C LYS A 82 15.24 -7.84 8.81
N ILE A 83 15.52 -8.82 7.94
CA ILE A 83 14.63 -9.90 7.56
C ILE A 83 15.41 -11.22 7.53
N LYS A 84 14.88 -12.26 8.18
CA LYS A 84 15.49 -13.61 8.21
C LYS A 84 15.06 -14.50 7.03
N THR A 85 13.88 -14.26 6.47
CA THR A 85 13.28 -15.10 5.41
C THR A 85 12.52 -14.27 4.39
N PHE A 86 12.48 -14.73 3.14
CA PHE A 86 11.65 -14.12 2.09
C PHE A 86 10.16 -14.21 2.50
N LEU A 87 9.51 -13.07 2.68
CA LEU A 87 8.08 -13.00 2.99
C LEU A 87 7.28 -13.60 1.82
N LYS A 88 6.66 -14.75 2.04
CA LYS A 88 5.66 -15.30 1.12
C LYS A 88 4.42 -14.40 1.17
N GLN A 89 4.06 -13.77 0.05
CA GLN A 89 2.82 -12.99 -0.07
C GLN A 89 1.62 -13.94 0.11
N LYS A 90 1.11 -14.07 1.33
CA LYS A 90 -0.08 -14.86 1.68
C LYS A 90 -1.33 -14.02 1.46
N GLY A 91 -1.74 -13.83 0.21
CA GLY A 91 -3.04 -13.23 -0.09
C GLY A 91 -3.23 -12.81 -1.53
N HIS A 92 -4.47 -12.91 -2.01
CA HIS A 92 -4.90 -12.24 -3.24
C HIS A 92 -5.02 -10.74 -2.95
N PRO A 93 -4.27 -9.87 -3.63
CA PRO A 93 -4.48 -8.43 -3.50
C PRO A 93 -5.89 -8.10 -4.00
N THR A 94 -6.66 -7.38 -3.17
CA THR A 94 -8.02 -6.91 -3.51
C THR A 94 -7.99 -5.78 -4.53
N SER A 95 -6.88 -5.06 -4.63
CA SER A 95 -6.62 -4.00 -5.59
C SER A 95 -5.66 -4.48 -6.68
N ARG A 96 -5.97 -4.17 -7.93
CA ARG A 96 -5.05 -4.38 -9.06
C ARG A 96 -4.54 -3.00 -9.48
N SER A 97 -3.24 -2.91 -9.76
CA SER A 97 -2.62 -1.71 -10.32
C SER A 97 -1.71 -2.09 -11.47
N ALA A 98 -1.64 -1.21 -12.47
CA ALA A 98 -0.69 -1.29 -13.56
C ALA A 98 -0.11 0.09 -13.80
N LYS A 99 1.23 0.16 -13.80
CA LYS A 99 1.95 1.38 -14.16
C LYS A 99 1.95 1.55 -15.67
N VAL A 100 1.87 2.80 -16.13
CA VAL A 100 1.96 3.16 -17.54
C VAL A 100 2.97 4.29 -17.71
N GLU A 101 4.00 4.01 -18.51
CA GLU A 101 4.92 5.02 -19.06
C GLU A 101 4.41 5.40 -20.43
N GLU A 102 3.41 6.27 -20.49
CA GLU A 102 3.05 6.92 -21.75
C GLU A 102 2.80 8.39 -21.48
N THR A 103 3.33 9.23 -22.37
CA THR A 103 3.09 10.67 -22.36
C THR A 103 1.63 10.90 -22.77
N PRO A 104 0.79 11.42 -21.86
CA PRO A 104 -0.59 11.66 -22.20
C PRO A 104 -0.70 12.82 -23.19
N ARG A 105 -1.57 12.68 -24.19
CA ARG A 105 -1.91 13.79 -25.10
C ARG A 105 -3.10 14.54 -24.52
N SER A 106 -2.88 15.78 -24.11
CA SER A 106 -3.93 16.71 -23.66
C SER A 106 -4.52 17.46 -24.85
N ASN A 107 -5.85 17.55 -24.91
CA ASN A 107 -6.59 18.46 -25.78
C ASN A 107 -7.51 19.35 -24.91
N ARG A 108 -8.06 20.44 -25.47
CA ARG A 108 -8.89 21.45 -24.74
C ARG A 108 -10.04 20.89 -23.88
N THR A 109 -10.51 19.66 -24.14
CA THR A 109 -11.68 19.05 -23.46
C THR A 109 -11.35 17.81 -22.62
N GLY A 110 -10.07 17.42 -22.48
CA GLY A 110 -9.68 16.28 -21.66
C GLY A 110 -8.35 15.63 -22.04
N LEU A 111 -7.96 14.65 -21.23
CA LEU A 111 -6.74 13.86 -21.42
C LEU A 111 -7.06 12.57 -22.17
N SER A 112 -6.33 12.31 -23.25
CA SER A 112 -6.36 11.01 -23.93
C SER A 112 -5.14 10.19 -23.52
N LEU A 113 -5.39 9.05 -22.87
CA LEU A 113 -4.36 8.04 -22.64
C LEU A 113 -4.33 7.13 -23.86
N SER A 114 -3.28 7.28 -24.66
CA SER A 114 -3.07 6.50 -25.88
C SER A 114 -2.34 5.19 -25.57
N ILE A 115 -2.97 4.32 -24.76
CA ILE A 115 -2.37 3.04 -24.39
C ILE A 115 -2.22 2.16 -25.62
N SER A 116 -0.99 1.93 -26.05
CA SER A 116 -0.67 1.15 -27.24
C SER A 116 -1.45 -0.19 -27.30
N LYS A 117 -2.23 -0.42 -28.36
CA LYS A 117 -3.15 -1.56 -28.57
C LYS A 117 -4.49 -1.56 -27.78
N LEU A 118 -4.71 -0.62 -26.87
CA LEU A 118 -6.05 -0.32 -26.37
C LEU A 118 -6.61 0.85 -27.18
N LYS A 119 -7.93 0.84 -27.45
CA LYS A 119 -8.60 2.04 -27.99
C LYS A 119 -8.31 3.21 -27.04
N ASN A 120 -8.08 4.41 -27.60
CA ASN A 120 -7.86 5.63 -26.84
C ASN A 120 -8.86 5.73 -25.68
N ILE A 121 -8.34 5.64 -24.45
CA ILE A 121 -9.17 5.78 -23.26
C ILE A 121 -9.29 7.28 -23.02
N ARG A 122 -10.48 7.82 -23.24
CA ARG A 122 -10.79 9.21 -22.87
C ARG A 122 -10.92 9.28 -21.35
N VAL A 123 -10.05 10.07 -20.72
CA VAL A 123 -10.11 10.38 -19.30
C VAL A 123 -10.66 11.79 -19.17
N LYS A 124 -11.84 11.92 -18.55
CA LYS A 124 -12.40 13.23 -18.21
C LYS A 124 -11.58 13.80 -17.05
N MET A 125 -11.01 14.97 -17.23
CA MET A 125 -10.28 15.70 -16.19
C MET A 125 -10.92 17.08 -16.00
N ASP A 126 -11.00 17.54 -14.75
CA ASP A 126 -11.55 18.85 -14.42
C ASP A 126 -10.59 20.01 -14.75
N ALA A 127 -9.29 19.75 -14.91
CA ALA A 127 -8.30 20.77 -15.20
C ALA A 127 -7.24 20.32 -16.21
N LEU A 128 -6.84 21.23 -17.11
CA LEU A 128 -5.70 21.08 -18.01
C LEU A 128 -4.41 21.24 -17.19
N LYS A 129 -3.77 20.13 -16.83
CA LYS A 129 -2.39 20.15 -16.31
C LYS A 129 -1.49 19.36 -17.23
N GLU A 130 -0.30 19.88 -17.49
CA GLU A 130 0.75 19.13 -18.16
C GLU A 130 1.20 18.00 -17.23
N ILE A 131 1.11 16.76 -17.72
CA ILE A 131 1.49 15.58 -16.95
C ILE A 131 2.83 15.10 -17.49
N SER A 132 3.90 15.36 -16.73
CA SER A 132 5.24 14.86 -17.02
C SER A 132 5.56 13.53 -16.32
N SER A 133 4.67 13.05 -15.44
CA SER A 133 4.94 11.93 -14.52
C SER A 133 4.38 10.58 -14.99
N GLU A 134 4.90 9.49 -14.43
CA GLU A 134 4.31 8.15 -14.55
C GLU A 134 2.84 8.14 -14.08
N ILE A 135 1.99 7.40 -14.79
CA ILE A 135 0.56 7.28 -14.49
C ILE A 135 0.28 5.86 -13.99
N ASP A 136 -0.47 5.77 -12.89
CA ASP A 136 -0.92 4.50 -12.34
C ASP A 136 -2.41 4.26 -12.63
N ILE A 137 -2.72 3.15 -13.28
CA ILE A 137 -4.11 2.72 -13.48
C ILE A 137 -4.50 1.79 -12.35
N LEU A 138 -5.50 2.18 -11.58
CA LEU A 138 -6.00 1.45 -10.41
C LEU A 138 -7.39 0.91 -10.70
N TYR A 139 -7.65 -0.32 -10.25
CA TYR A 139 -9.00 -0.87 -10.21
C TYR A 139 -9.38 -1.15 -8.75
N ASN A 140 -10.36 -0.41 -8.24
CA ASN A 140 -10.83 -0.52 -6.87
C ASN A 140 -12.35 -0.33 -6.79
N ASN A 141 -13.02 -1.16 -5.99
CA ASN A 141 -14.47 -1.09 -5.77
C ASN A 141 -15.34 -1.05 -7.05
N GLY A 142 -14.92 -1.72 -8.13
CA GLY A 142 -15.67 -1.72 -9.40
C GLY A 142 -15.37 -0.54 -10.32
N PHE A 143 -14.59 0.43 -9.88
CA PHE A 143 -14.23 1.61 -10.64
C PHE A 143 -12.76 1.58 -11.07
N TRP A 144 -12.51 2.16 -12.24
CA TRP A 144 -11.17 2.43 -12.75
C TRP A 144 -10.77 3.85 -12.38
N TYR A 145 -9.57 4.00 -11.82
CA TYR A 145 -8.97 5.29 -11.50
C TYR A 145 -7.67 5.44 -12.26
N VAL A 146 -7.37 6.67 -12.63
CA VAL A 146 -6.09 7.09 -13.17
C VAL A 146 -5.44 7.97 -12.11
N ALA A 147 -4.38 7.47 -11.49
CA ALA A 147 -3.60 8.22 -10.52
C ALA A 147 -2.44 8.89 -11.25
N ILE A 148 -2.49 10.21 -11.27
CA ILE A 148 -1.48 11.07 -11.88
C ILE A 148 -0.67 11.65 -10.73
N LEU A 149 0.64 11.40 -10.71
CA LEU A 149 1.55 11.97 -9.73
C LEU A 149 1.88 13.40 -10.13
N GLU A 150 1.55 14.34 -9.25
CA GLU A 150 1.92 15.74 -9.37
C GLU A 150 3.06 16.03 -8.39
N ASN A 151 4.16 16.61 -8.88
CA ASN A 151 5.17 17.18 -8.01
C ASN A 151 4.60 18.48 -7.46
N ALA A 152 4.38 18.55 -6.16
CA ALA A 152 3.93 19.77 -5.49
C ALA A 152 5.15 20.52 -4.96
N GLU A 153 5.23 21.81 -5.27
CA GLU A 153 6.14 22.71 -4.55
C GLU A 153 5.58 22.95 -3.14
N SER A 154 6.48 23.11 -2.17
CA SER A 154 6.09 23.42 -0.80
C SER A 154 5.64 24.87 -0.68
N ASP A 155 4.53 25.12 0.04
CA ASP A 155 4.16 26.48 0.44
C ASP A 155 5.32 27.14 1.22
N PRO A 156 5.51 28.47 1.16
CA PRO A 156 6.55 29.15 1.93
C PRO A 156 6.32 28.99 3.44
N TYR A 157 7.41 28.80 4.19
CA TYR A 157 7.35 28.60 5.63
C TYR A 157 6.91 29.88 6.36
N GLU A 158 5.78 29.80 7.06
CA GLU A 158 5.32 30.84 7.99
C GLU A 158 5.45 30.35 9.44
N TYR A 159 6.38 30.94 10.19
CA TYR A 159 6.49 30.71 11.63
C TYR A 159 5.36 31.38 12.39
N ARG A 160 4.46 30.59 13.00
CA ARG A 160 3.29 31.12 13.72
C ARG A 160 3.45 31.16 15.24
N LYS A 161 4.68 31.07 15.77
CA LYS A 161 5.04 31.15 17.21
C LYS A 161 4.38 30.12 18.14
N SER A 162 3.48 29.26 17.66
CA SER A 162 2.82 28.22 18.43
C SER A 162 3.29 26.85 17.98
N CYS A 163 3.84 26.08 18.92
CA CYS A 163 4.37 24.74 18.69
C CYS A 163 3.60 23.74 19.56
N ILE A 164 3.24 22.60 18.99
CA ILE A 164 2.56 21.52 19.71
C ILE A 164 3.40 20.24 19.70
N ALA A 165 3.64 19.69 20.88
CA ALA A 165 4.18 18.35 21.04
C ALA A 165 3.02 17.35 21.13
N LEU A 166 2.94 16.45 20.15
CA LEU A 166 1.88 15.44 20.11
C LEU A 166 2.34 14.19 20.84
N ASP A 167 1.74 13.88 21.98
CA ASP A 167 1.87 12.54 22.55
C ASP A 167 0.74 11.65 22.00
N PRO A 168 1.04 10.61 21.19
CA PRO A 168 0.05 9.65 20.71
C PRO A 168 -0.39 8.71 21.87
N GLY A 169 -0.97 9.28 22.92
CA GLY A 169 -1.60 8.58 24.02
C GLY A 169 -2.97 8.01 23.64
N MET A 170 -3.36 6.90 24.26
CA MET A 170 -4.61 6.22 23.92
C MET A 170 -5.89 6.95 24.35
N LYS A 171 -5.83 7.76 25.42
CA LYS A 171 -7.02 8.35 26.05
C LYS A 171 -7.69 9.43 25.19
N ALA A 172 -6.92 10.14 24.36
CA ALA A 172 -7.46 11.20 23.49
C ALA A 172 -7.97 10.68 22.14
N PHE A 173 -7.49 9.52 21.66
CA PHE A 173 -7.84 8.98 20.34
C PHE A 173 -9.03 7.99 20.35
N VAL A 174 -9.41 7.43 21.52
CA VAL A 174 -10.28 6.22 21.60
C VAL A 174 -11.58 6.42 22.40
N THR A 175 -11.98 7.63 22.75
CA THR A 175 -13.35 7.88 23.24
C THR A 175 -14.35 7.84 22.07
N GLY A 176 -14.60 6.66 21.49
CA GLY A 176 -15.63 6.56 20.46
C GLY A 176 -15.91 5.21 19.78
N VAL A 177 -15.06 4.18 19.87
CA VAL A 177 -15.31 2.95 19.08
C VAL A 177 -15.31 1.69 19.93
N GLY A 178 -16.50 1.35 20.43
CA GLY A 178 -16.76 0.18 21.25
C GLY A 178 -16.51 -1.13 20.49
N SER A 179 -15.36 -1.76 20.74
CA SER A 179 -15.02 -3.07 20.18
C SER A 179 -15.24 -4.21 21.19
N ARG A 180 -16.40 -4.28 21.85
CA ARG A 180 -16.77 -5.44 22.69
C ARG A 180 -17.71 -6.43 21.99
N ARG A 181 -18.43 -6.02 20.94
CA ARG A 181 -19.43 -6.87 20.26
C ARG A 181 -18.90 -7.73 19.10
N GLU A 182 -17.75 -7.40 18.50
CA GLU A 182 -17.36 -8.05 17.23
C GLU A 182 -16.55 -9.35 17.36
N ARG A 183 -15.84 -9.57 18.49
CA ARG A 183 -15.12 -10.84 18.74
C ARG A 183 -16.04 -12.03 19.00
N SER A 184 -17.30 -11.78 19.35
CA SER A 184 -18.29 -12.82 19.66
C SER A 184 -18.62 -13.66 18.42
N THR A 185 -18.86 -13.02 17.27
CA THR A 185 -19.37 -13.70 16.06
C THR A 185 -18.44 -14.77 15.50
N MET A 186 -17.12 -14.58 15.60
CA MET A 186 -16.13 -15.51 15.07
C MET A 186 -15.81 -16.65 16.04
N ALA A 187 -16.06 -16.45 17.34
CA ALA A 187 -15.95 -17.49 18.36
C ALA A 187 -17.14 -18.46 18.32
N THR A 188 -18.35 -17.97 18.00
CA THR A 188 -19.56 -18.81 17.85
C THR A 188 -19.43 -19.87 16.74
N PHE A 189 -18.59 -19.62 15.74
CA PHE A 189 -18.33 -20.56 14.64
C PHE A 189 -17.60 -21.84 15.05
N LYS A 190 -16.80 -21.81 16.13
CA LYS A 190 -16.01 -22.97 16.55
C LYS A 190 -16.84 -24.05 17.27
N ASN A 191 -18.06 -23.73 17.68
CA ASN A 191 -18.84 -24.58 18.59
C ASN A 191 -20.03 -25.32 17.93
N GLN A 192 -20.11 -25.41 16.60
CA GLN A 192 -21.25 -26.02 15.92
C GLN A 192 -20.94 -27.44 15.40
N LYS A 193 -21.28 -28.46 16.20
CA LYS A 193 -21.21 -29.88 15.80
C LYS A 193 -22.47 -30.28 15.01
N GLY A 194 -22.35 -31.21 14.06
CA GLY A 194 -23.50 -31.84 13.37
C GLY A 194 -24.00 -31.19 12.07
N LYS A 195 -23.26 -30.26 11.45
CA LYS A 195 -23.63 -29.64 10.16
C LYS A 195 -22.74 -30.13 9.01
N SER A 196 -23.28 -30.15 7.78
CA SER A 196 -22.52 -30.57 6.59
C SER A 196 -21.33 -29.65 6.29
N LYS A 197 -20.25 -30.19 5.73
CA LYS A 197 -19.04 -29.44 5.34
C LYS A 197 -19.36 -28.22 4.47
N ARG A 198 -20.32 -28.36 3.54
CA ARG A 198 -20.77 -27.28 2.63
C ARG A 198 -21.44 -26.14 3.38
N TRP A 199 -22.26 -26.46 4.39
CA TRP A 199 -22.92 -25.44 5.21
C TRP A 199 -21.90 -24.68 6.06
N LEU A 200 -20.97 -25.39 6.72
CA LEU A 200 -19.91 -24.79 7.52
C LEU A 200 -19.05 -23.82 6.70
N TYR A 201 -18.68 -24.22 5.47
CA TYR A 201 -17.95 -23.35 4.54
C TYR A 201 -18.74 -22.08 4.18
N ARG A 202 -20.02 -22.21 3.80
CA ARG A 202 -20.87 -21.06 3.47
C ARG A 202 -21.02 -20.11 4.65
N ALA A 203 -21.25 -20.65 5.83
CA ALA A 203 -21.39 -19.87 7.05
C ALA A 203 -20.07 -19.15 7.40
N TYR A 204 -18.92 -19.83 7.32
CA TYR A 204 -17.60 -19.22 7.50
C TYR A 204 -17.36 -18.08 6.51
N MET A 205 -17.70 -18.27 5.24
CA MET A 205 -17.52 -17.23 4.21
C MET A 205 -18.39 -15.98 4.48
N ARG A 206 -19.60 -16.15 5.03
CA ARG A 206 -20.44 -15.02 5.45
C ARG A 206 -19.81 -14.27 6.62
N ALA A 207 -19.38 -14.98 7.67
CA ALA A 207 -18.73 -14.37 8.83
C ALA A 207 -17.41 -13.67 8.47
N LYS A 208 -16.64 -14.28 7.56
CA LYS A 208 -15.44 -13.67 7.01
C LYS A 208 -15.76 -12.39 6.26
N ARG A 209 -16.83 -12.37 5.44
CA ARG A 209 -17.25 -11.17 4.70
C ARG A 209 -17.68 -10.05 5.63
N THR A 210 -18.50 -10.34 6.65
CA THR A 210 -18.92 -9.33 7.64
C THR A 210 -17.72 -8.79 8.41
N PHE A 211 -16.82 -9.65 8.87
CA PHE A 211 -15.58 -9.23 9.53
C PHE A 211 -14.72 -8.33 8.64
N LEU A 212 -14.53 -8.70 7.36
CA LEU A 212 -13.78 -7.88 6.40
C LEU A 212 -14.47 -6.54 6.14
N SER A 213 -15.80 -6.48 6.12
CA SER A 213 -16.57 -5.25 5.96
C SER A 213 -16.42 -4.33 7.16
N CYS A 214 -16.60 -4.82 8.39
CA CYS A 214 -16.41 -4.04 9.61
C CYS A 214 -14.98 -3.51 9.72
N THR A 215 -13.99 -4.36 9.45
CA THR A 215 -12.58 -3.93 9.49
C THR A 215 -12.24 -2.92 8.40
N ALA A 216 -12.89 -2.95 7.23
CA ALA A 216 -12.76 -1.91 6.21
C ALA A 216 -13.38 -0.58 6.69
N MET A 217 -14.57 -0.63 7.31
CA MET A 217 -15.21 0.54 7.90
C MET A 217 -14.34 1.19 8.98
N LEU A 218 -13.81 0.41 9.92
CA LEU A 218 -12.89 0.89 10.95
C LEU A 218 -11.64 1.55 10.35
N LYS A 219 -11.06 0.96 9.31
CA LYS A 219 -9.91 1.57 8.60
C LYS A 219 -10.28 2.90 7.95
N ASN A 220 -11.48 3.02 7.40
CA ASN A 220 -11.96 4.28 6.82
C ASN A 220 -12.17 5.35 7.90
N LEU A 221 -12.74 4.98 9.06
CA LEU A 221 -12.91 5.90 10.20
C LEU A 221 -11.56 6.37 10.76
N VAL A 222 -10.61 5.46 10.96
CA VAL A 222 -9.25 5.83 11.40
C VAL A 222 -8.57 6.73 10.37
N LYS A 223 -8.77 6.46 9.07
CA LYS A 223 -8.26 7.32 8.01
C LYS A 223 -8.90 8.71 8.09
N ASP A 224 -10.21 8.81 8.18
CA ASP A 224 -10.93 10.10 8.29
C ASP A 224 -10.44 10.90 9.50
N LEU A 225 -10.34 10.24 10.66
CA LEU A 225 -9.78 10.82 11.88
C LEU A 225 -8.38 11.40 11.62
N HIS A 226 -7.48 10.64 11.01
CA HIS A 226 -6.13 11.11 10.71
C HIS A 226 -6.11 12.35 9.81
N TYR A 227 -6.96 12.38 8.78
CA TYR A 227 -7.00 13.52 7.86
C TYR A 227 -7.52 14.78 8.57
N LYS A 228 -8.59 14.65 9.35
CA LYS A 228 -9.17 15.76 10.12
C LYS A 228 -8.19 16.30 11.16
N THR A 229 -7.54 15.42 11.92
CA THR A 229 -6.56 15.85 12.91
C THR A 229 -5.33 16.48 12.27
N CYS A 230 -4.81 15.92 11.18
CA CYS A 230 -3.68 16.54 10.46
C CYS A 230 -4.05 17.93 9.93
N ALA A 231 -5.24 18.10 9.34
CA ALA A 231 -5.68 19.39 8.81
C ALA A 231 -5.72 20.45 9.92
N TYR A 232 -6.35 20.13 11.05
CA TYR A 232 -6.39 21.01 12.23
C TYR A 232 -5.00 21.35 12.74
N LEU A 233 -4.12 20.35 12.92
CA LEU A 233 -2.79 20.56 13.48
C LEU A 233 -1.92 21.47 12.61
N ILE A 234 -1.97 21.28 11.30
CA ILE A 234 -1.19 22.03 10.31
C ILE A 234 -1.68 23.47 10.19
N GLU A 235 -2.98 23.70 10.36
CA GLU A 235 -3.57 25.04 10.32
C GLU A 235 -3.12 25.91 11.50
N HIS A 236 -2.98 25.30 12.68
CA HIS A 236 -2.80 26.03 13.93
C HIS A 236 -1.38 26.00 14.51
N TYR A 237 -0.57 24.97 14.22
CA TYR A 237 0.69 24.72 14.95
C TYR A 237 1.86 24.30 14.04
N ASP A 238 3.08 24.56 14.49
CA ASP A 238 4.25 23.76 14.12
C ASP A 238 4.31 22.50 15.00
N VAL A 239 4.70 21.35 14.44
CA VAL A 239 4.43 20.04 15.08
C VAL A 239 5.70 19.30 15.49
N ILE A 240 5.77 18.89 16.76
CA ILE A 240 6.77 17.96 17.28
C ILE A 240 6.14 16.58 17.45
N LEU A 241 6.77 15.56 16.84
CA LEU A 241 6.29 14.19 16.77
C LEU A 241 7.25 13.22 17.47
N PRO A 242 6.81 12.47 18.50
CA PRO A 242 7.62 11.43 19.11
C PRO A 242 7.70 10.16 18.25
N ILE A 243 8.82 9.45 18.37
CA ILE A 243 9.03 8.15 17.76
C ILE A 243 8.33 7.07 18.59
N PHE A 244 7.08 6.79 18.23
CA PHE A 244 6.31 5.73 18.86
C PHE A 244 6.70 4.33 18.33
N LYS A 245 7.47 3.57 19.12
CA LYS A 245 8.00 2.23 18.76
C LYS A 245 6.98 1.10 19.00
N THR A 246 5.83 1.16 18.33
CA THR A 246 4.72 0.18 18.46
C THR A 246 5.18 -1.28 18.37
N LYS A 247 6.12 -1.60 17.46
CA LYS A 247 6.62 -2.96 17.24
C LYS A 247 7.28 -3.54 18.50
N ASP A 248 8.03 -2.73 19.23
CA ASP A 248 8.75 -3.19 20.42
C ASP A 248 7.82 -3.27 21.63
N MET A 249 6.80 -2.40 21.70
CA MET A 249 5.74 -2.47 22.70
C MET A 249 4.93 -3.77 22.58
N VAL A 250 4.54 -4.14 21.36
CA VAL A 250 3.76 -5.37 21.10
C VAL A 250 4.57 -6.63 21.41
N LYS A 251 5.88 -6.65 21.11
CA LYS A 251 6.73 -7.81 21.46
C LYS A 251 6.81 -8.06 22.97
N LYS A 252 6.74 -6.99 23.77
CA LYS A 252 6.76 -7.04 25.23
C LYS A 252 5.37 -7.21 25.84
N SER A 253 4.36 -7.53 25.03
CA SER A 253 2.98 -7.64 25.51
C SER A 253 2.78 -8.81 26.45
N SER A 254 2.13 -8.55 27.58
CA SER A 254 1.59 -9.55 28.49
C SER A 254 0.08 -9.71 28.28
N ALA A 255 -0.53 -10.76 28.82
CA ALA A 255 -1.99 -10.96 28.74
C ALA A 255 -2.78 -9.72 29.23
N ARG A 256 -2.29 -9.04 30.27
CA ARG A 256 -2.88 -7.81 30.83
C ARG A 256 -2.80 -6.60 29.89
N THR A 257 -1.74 -6.52 29.09
CA THR A 257 -1.48 -5.37 28.21
C THR A 257 -1.81 -5.64 26.74
N HIS A 258 -2.16 -6.88 26.39
CA HIS A 258 -2.50 -7.28 25.04
C HIS A 258 -3.68 -6.49 24.45
N VAL A 259 -4.72 -6.23 25.24
CA VAL A 259 -5.88 -5.43 24.80
C VAL A 259 -5.46 -3.99 24.47
N LEU A 260 -4.62 -3.42 25.34
CA LEU A 260 -4.04 -2.09 25.18
C LEU A 260 -3.21 -2.00 23.89
N TYR A 261 -2.26 -2.93 23.68
CA TYR A 261 -1.44 -2.92 22.47
C TYR A 261 -2.24 -3.22 21.19
N ALA A 262 -3.29 -4.04 21.28
CA ALA A 262 -4.19 -4.26 20.15
C ALA A 262 -4.95 -2.98 19.74
N SER A 263 -5.37 -2.16 20.72
CA SER A 263 -6.01 -0.87 20.45
C SER A 263 -5.04 0.14 19.80
N ILE A 264 -3.80 0.23 20.30
CA ILE A 264 -2.72 1.03 19.69
C ILE A 264 -2.46 0.64 18.24
N LEU A 265 -2.44 -0.67 17.94
CA LEU A 265 -2.25 -1.14 16.57
C LEU A 265 -3.43 -0.77 15.67
N SER A 266 -4.65 -0.69 16.20
CA SER A 266 -5.85 -0.35 15.43
C SER A 266 -5.86 1.10 14.93
N LEU A 267 -5.25 2.01 15.69
CA LEU A 267 -5.11 3.43 15.34
C LEU A 267 -4.05 3.69 14.27
N ASN A 268 -3.18 2.74 13.92
CA ASN A 268 -2.17 2.93 12.87
C ASN A 268 -1.30 4.20 13.05
N HIS A 269 -0.82 4.51 14.25
CA HIS A 269 -0.01 5.72 14.54
C HIS A 269 1.17 5.94 13.60
N PHE A 270 1.80 4.87 13.11
CA PHE A 270 2.85 4.98 12.10
C PHE A 270 2.36 5.68 10.82
N LYS A 271 1.17 5.29 10.34
CA LYS A 271 0.55 5.91 9.15
C LYS A 271 0.12 7.34 9.43
N PHE A 272 -0.38 7.63 10.64
CA PHE A 272 -0.69 9.00 11.04
C PHE A 272 0.54 9.89 10.94
N ARG A 273 1.67 9.46 11.52
CA ARG A 273 2.94 10.19 11.44
C ARG A 273 3.39 10.43 10.01
N GLN A 274 3.37 9.39 9.17
CA GLN A 274 3.72 9.52 7.75
C GLN A 274 2.82 10.53 7.02
N LEU A 275 1.51 10.49 7.28
CA LEU A 275 0.56 11.43 6.69
C LEU A 275 0.85 12.87 7.14
N LEU A 276 1.08 13.08 8.43
CA LEU A 276 1.34 14.40 8.98
C LEU A 276 2.64 14.99 8.42
N GLN A 277 3.72 14.22 8.38
CA GLN A 277 4.99 14.64 7.76
C GLN A 277 4.81 15.08 6.31
N ALA A 278 4.17 14.25 5.48
CA ALA A 278 3.93 14.58 4.08
C ALA A 278 3.05 15.83 3.92
N LYS A 279 2.06 16.02 4.80
CA LYS A 279 1.19 17.20 4.74
C LYS A 279 1.89 18.48 5.23
N CYS A 280 2.77 18.37 6.21
CA CYS A 280 3.61 19.48 6.64
C CYS A 280 4.61 19.89 5.56
N GLU A 281 5.23 18.93 4.88
CA GLU A 281 6.15 19.19 3.77
C GLU A 281 5.48 19.99 2.65
N VAL A 282 4.28 19.57 2.23
CA VAL A 282 3.49 20.29 1.22
C VAL A 282 3.13 21.71 1.67
N ARG A 283 2.82 21.89 2.96
CA ARG A 283 2.43 23.19 3.52
C ARG A 283 3.59 24.04 4.03
N GLY A 284 4.83 23.61 3.77
CA GLY A 284 6.03 24.25 4.31
C GLY A 284 5.93 24.45 5.82
N LYS A 285 5.53 23.43 6.59
CA LYS A 285 5.49 23.48 8.06
C LYS A 285 6.65 22.72 8.67
N SER A 286 7.14 23.21 9.81
CA SER A 286 8.23 22.54 10.52
C SER A 286 7.71 21.30 11.24
N THR A 287 8.34 20.15 10.98
CA THR A 287 8.11 18.92 11.75
C THR A 287 9.40 18.42 12.37
N VAL A 288 9.44 18.34 13.69
CA VAL A 288 10.58 17.77 14.42
C VAL A 288 10.21 16.40 14.94
N VAL A 289 11.00 15.39 14.59
CA VAL A 289 10.81 14.03 15.11
C VAL A 289 11.73 13.81 16.31
N CYS A 290 11.14 13.62 17.49
CA CYS A 290 11.86 13.51 18.77
C CYS A 290 11.81 12.09 19.34
N SER A 291 12.80 11.73 20.16
CA SER A 291 12.76 10.49 20.94
C SER A 291 11.85 10.64 22.17
N GLU A 292 11.19 9.55 22.60
CA GLU A 292 10.31 9.53 23.79
C GLU A 292 11.05 9.43 25.13
N MET A 293 12.37 9.61 25.16
CA MET A 293 13.11 9.45 26.41
C MET A 293 12.71 10.55 27.41
N TYR A 294 12.30 10.14 28.61
CA TYR A 294 11.98 11.02 29.75
C TYR A 294 10.78 11.98 29.56
N THR A 295 9.86 11.72 28.63
CA THR A 295 8.70 12.61 28.37
C THR A 295 7.45 12.32 29.21
N SER A 296 7.31 11.12 29.79
CA SER A 296 6.11 10.68 30.53
C SER A 296 6.36 10.36 32.01
N ARG A 297 7.60 10.51 32.48
CA ARG A 297 8.05 10.15 33.84
C ARG A 297 8.82 11.26 34.53
N THR A 298 8.61 12.48 34.10
CA THR A 298 9.19 13.69 34.69
C THR A 298 8.03 14.59 35.10
N CYS A 299 8.10 15.14 36.32
CA CYS A 299 7.16 16.18 36.72
C CYS A 299 7.49 17.43 35.91
N GLY A 300 6.49 18.04 35.28
CA GLY A 300 6.65 19.40 34.77
C GLY A 300 6.86 20.36 35.94
N LEU A 301 7.67 21.40 35.72
CA LEU A 301 7.76 22.54 36.63
C LEU A 301 6.43 23.28 36.70
#